data_AF-A0A9W7WY89-F1
#
_entry.id   AF-A0A9W7WY89-F1
#
_cell.length_a   1.000
_cell.length_b   1.000
_cell.length_c   1.000
_cell.angle_alpha   90.00
_cell.angle_beta   90.00
_cell.angle_gamma   90.00
#
_symmetry.space_group_name_H-M   'P 1'
#
loop_
_entity.id
_entity.type
_entity.pdbx_description
1 polymer ?
#
loop_
_entity_poly.entity_id
_entity_poly.type
_entity_poly.pdbx_seq_one_letter_code
_entity_poly.pdbx_strand_id
1 'polypeptide(L)'
;MSAFVYYGCCSSGFQNDRLAGLIPMFLQTCEPYFTYLETTARNNHALHPPLPIYICTQLLQFSQQLCSRLEQLVLMYASFSIISIEENDPASISHFFTGQFKIDNMKLSIFRYCCPTPFLASANTGLYKRMRWNVEREDEGEVESNINADFYYLCCEDVFEEAEADGDDTSTESESRVTRLWSIGQWNQTYPDPDTDDITDWVLCSVPCAQYKQLLCLGNEEPSYCTATDWLLGALLSEETHGTLVSET
;
A
#
# COMPACT_ATOMS: atom_id res chain seq x y z
N MET A 1 -26.17 40.25 -36.59
CA MET A 1 -26.10 40.39 -35.12
C MET A 1 -26.39 39.02 -34.53
N SER A 2 -25.34 38.28 -34.17
CA SER A 2 -25.47 37.02 -33.43
C SER A 2 -24.65 37.19 -32.16
N ALA A 3 -25.32 37.13 -31.02
CA ALA A 3 -24.70 37.05 -29.71
C ALA A 3 -25.28 35.80 -29.05
N PHE A 4 -24.62 34.66 -29.25
CA PHE A 4 -24.79 33.51 -28.38
C PHE A 4 -23.88 33.73 -27.17
N VAL A 5 -24.51 34.09 -26.05
CA VAL A 5 -23.86 34.23 -24.76
C VAL A 5 -23.65 32.82 -24.20
N TYR A 6 -22.39 32.46 -23.95
CA TYR A 6 -22.02 31.31 -23.14
C TYR A 6 -22.53 31.52 -21.71
N TYR A 7 -23.58 30.80 -21.31
CA TYR A 7 -23.95 30.62 -19.91
C TYR A 7 -23.92 29.13 -19.59
N GLY A 8 -22.94 28.71 -18.79
CA GLY A 8 -22.92 27.38 -18.18
C GLY A 8 -21.55 26.69 -18.20
N CYS A 9 -20.64 27.08 -17.30
CA CYS A 9 -19.52 26.20 -16.92
C CYS A 9 -18.83 26.57 -15.58
N CYS A 10 -19.00 27.78 -15.05
CA CYS A 10 -18.28 28.18 -13.83
C CYS A 10 -18.79 27.51 -12.53
N SER A 11 -20.07 27.16 -12.43
CA SER A 11 -20.64 26.56 -11.20
C SER A 11 -20.30 25.08 -11.01
N SER A 12 -20.08 24.32 -12.09
CA SER A 12 -19.72 22.90 -12.03
C SER A 12 -18.26 22.71 -11.61
N GLY A 13 -17.34 23.54 -12.12
CA GLY A 13 -15.93 23.52 -11.71
C GLY A 13 -15.75 23.79 -10.21
N PHE A 14 -16.39 24.85 -9.70
CA PHE A 14 -16.31 25.19 -8.27
C PHE A 14 -16.91 24.12 -7.34
N GLN A 15 -17.95 23.42 -7.77
CA GLN A 15 -18.52 22.30 -7.01
C GLN A 15 -17.60 21.09 -7.01
N ASN A 16 -16.96 20.79 -8.14
CA ASN A 16 -15.99 19.71 -8.26
C ASN A 16 -14.75 20.00 -7.39
N ASP A 17 -14.23 21.22 -7.39
CA ASP A 17 -13.07 21.60 -6.56
C ASP A 17 -13.37 21.46 -5.06
N ARG A 18 -14.57 21.87 -4.63
CA ARG A 18 -15.01 21.67 -3.24
C ARG A 18 -15.14 20.20 -2.89
N LEU A 19 -15.67 19.40 -3.81
CA LEU A 19 -15.85 17.97 -3.59
C LEU A 19 -14.52 17.22 -3.58
N ALA A 20 -13.58 17.60 -4.45
CA ALA A 20 -12.21 17.10 -4.48
C ALA A 20 -11.52 17.32 -3.13
N GLY A 21 -11.71 18.49 -2.49
CA GLY A 21 -11.20 18.75 -1.15
C GLY A 21 -11.90 17.97 -0.02
N LEU A 22 -13.15 17.56 -0.20
CA LEU A 22 -13.92 16.81 0.81
C LEU A 22 -13.52 15.34 0.89
N ILE A 23 -13.04 14.73 -0.20
CA ILE A 23 -12.71 13.30 -0.23
C ILE A 23 -11.50 12.99 0.66
N PRO A 24 -10.35 13.70 0.59
CA PRO A 24 -9.24 13.49 1.52
C PRO A 24 -9.65 13.70 2.98
N MET A 25 -10.44 14.75 3.25
CA MET A 25 -10.95 15.00 4.61
C MET A 25 -11.83 13.84 5.09
N PHE A 26 -12.71 13.30 4.25
CA PHE A 26 -13.53 12.16 4.60
C PHE A 26 -12.68 10.92 4.92
N LEU A 27 -11.67 10.62 4.09
CA LEU A 27 -10.74 9.52 4.35
C LEU A 27 -10.02 9.70 5.69
N GLN A 28 -9.54 10.91 5.99
CA GLN A 28 -8.93 11.24 7.28
C GLN A 28 -9.89 11.03 8.45
N THR A 29 -11.18 11.37 8.31
CA THR A 29 -12.16 11.09 9.36
C THR A 29 -12.42 9.60 9.58
N CYS A 30 -12.09 8.74 8.62
CA CYS A 30 -12.17 7.29 8.77
C CYS A 30 -10.97 6.68 9.52
N GLU A 31 -9.82 7.35 9.57
CA GLU A 31 -8.58 6.80 10.15
C GLU A 31 -8.71 6.33 11.61
N PRO A 32 -9.40 7.06 12.52
CA PRO A 32 -9.59 6.59 13.89
C PRO A 32 -10.40 5.30 13.98
N TYR A 33 -11.34 5.09 13.06
CA TYR A 33 -12.15 3.87 13.02
C TYR A 33 -11.32 2.68 12.58
N PHE A 34 -10.51 2.84 11.53
CA PHE A 34 -9.57 1.80 11.11
C PHE A 34 -8.57 1.47 12.23
N THR A 35 -8.00 2.48 12.86
CA THR A 35 -7.09 2.29 14.00
C THR A 35 -7.77 1.49 15.11
N TYR A 36 -9.00 1.86 15.47
CA TYR A 36 -9.75 1.14 16.50
C TYR A 36 -9.99 -0.33 16.12
N LEU A 37 -10.39 -0.62 14.88
CA LEU A 37 -10.64 -1.98 14.40
C LEU A 37 -9.36 -2.82 14.41
N GLU A 38 -8.26 -2.31 13.84
CA GLU A 38 -6.98 -3.03 13.77
C GLU A 38 -6.38 -3.24 15.16
N THR A 39 -6.32 -2.19 15.99
CA THR A 39 -5.80 -2.33 17.37
C THR A 39 -6.62 -3.32 18.19
N THR A 40 -7.95 -3.25 18.12
CA THR A 40 -8.82 -4.14 18.90
C THR A 40 -8.73 -5.58 18.43
N ALA A 41 -8.63 -5.81 17.12
CA ALA A 41 -8.56 -7.16 16.57
C ALA A 41 -7.19 -7.82 16.73
N ARG A 42 -6.10 -7.01 16.71
CA ARG A 42 -4.72 -7.52 16.57
C ARG A 42 -3.82 -7.28 17.77
N ASN A 43 -4.08 -6.28 18.62
CA ASN A 43 -3.21 -6.05 19.77
C ASN A 43 -3.42 -7.14 20.82
N ASN A 44 -2.33 -7.82 21.18
CA ASN A 44 -2.26 -8.60 22.40
C ASN A 44 -1.67 -7.74 23.51
N HIS A 45 -2.51 -7.03 24.26
CA HIS A 45 -2.02 -6.28 25.42
C HIS A 45 -1.88 -7.23 26.62
N ALA A 46 -0.69 -7.29 27.23
CA ALA A 46 -0.39 -8.20 28.34
C ALA A 46 -1.33 -8.07 29.56
N LEU A 47 -1.99 -6.92 29.72
CA LEU A 47 -2.91 -6.61 30.83
C LEU A 47 -4.39 -6.97 30.56
N HIS A 48 -4.74 -7.39 29.34
CA HIS A 48 -6.12 -7.71 28.97
C HIS A 48 -6.22 -9.12 28.37
N PRO A 49 -7.23 -9.92 28.76
CA PRO A 49 -7.46 -11.20 28.12
C PRO A 49 -7.75 -10.97 26.63
N PRO A 50 -7.18 -11.79 25.73
CA PRO A 50 -7.41 -11.64 24.30
C PRO A 50 -8.90 -11.80 24.00
N LEU A 51 -9.39 -11.01 23.05
CA LEU A 51 -10.76 -11.16 22.57
C LEU A 51 -10.94 -12.56 21.96
N PRO A 52 -12.14 -13.15 22.06
CA PRO A 52 -12.46 -14.36 21.34
C PRO A 52 -12.14 -14.22 19.84
N ILE A 53 -11.51 -15.23 19.25
CA ILE A 53 -11.06 -15.23 17.85
C ILE A 53 -12.18 -14.79 16.89
N TYR A 54 -13.41 -15.27 17.10
CA TYR A 54 -14.54 -14.91 16.25
C TYR A 54 -14.86 -13.40 16.24
N ILE A 55 -14.62 -12.69 17.35
CA ILE A 55 -14.80 -11.24 17.43
C ILE A 55 -13.70 -10.55 16.64
N CYS A 56 -12.43 -10.94 16.82
CA CYS A 56 -11.32 -10.42 16.04
C CYS A 56 -11.54 -10.60 14.54
N THR A 57 -11.96 -11.79 14.12
CA THR A 57 -12.28 -12.07 12.71
C THR A 57 -13.40 -11.18 12.18
N GLN A 58 -14.47 -10.95 12.96
CA GLN A 58 -15.57 -10.05 12.53
C GLN A 58 -15.12 -8.59 12.40
N LEU A 59 -14.29 -8.10 13.33
CA LEU A 59 -13.75 -6.75 13.26
C LEU A 59 -12.87 -6.55 12.02
N LEU A 60 -12.00 -7.52 11.72
CA LEU A 60 -11.17 -7.50 10.50
C LEU A 60 -12.02 -7.58 9.23
N GLN A 61 -13.05 -8.44 9.20
CA GLN A 61 -13.99 -8.49 8.07
C GLN A 61 -14.70 -7.15 7.85
N PHE A 62 -15.12 -6.48 8.92
CA PHE A 62 -15.73 -5.16 8.82
C PHE A 62 -14.73 -4.12 8.30
N SER A 63 -13.49 -4.15 8.80
CA SER A 63 -12.39 -3.31 8.34
C SER A 63 -12.13 -3.52 6.83
N GLN A 64 -12.11 -4.78 6.34
CA GLN A 64 -12.00 -5.13 4.91
C GLN A 64 -13.13 -4.56 4.07
N GLN A 65 -14.37 -4.65 4.56
CA GLN A 65 -15.53 -4.10 3.85
C GLN A 65 -15.45 -2.57 3.77
N LEU A 66 -15.10 -1.89 4.88
CA LEU A 66 -14.92 -0.45 4.90
C LEU A 66 -13.83 -0.01 3.92
N CYS A 67 -12.66 -0.65 3.94
CA CYS A 67 -11.57 -0.41 3.00
C CYS A 67 -12.05 -0.53 1.55
N SER A 68 -12.76 -1.61 1.22
CA SER A 68 -13.25 -1.85 -0.14
C SER A 68 -14.26 -0.79 -0.60
N ARG A 69 -15.11 -0.30 0.32
CA ARG A 69 -16.10 0.75 0.03
C ARG A 69 -15.44 2.12 -0.18
N LEU A 70 -14.42 2.45 0.60
CA LEU A 70 -13.66 3.68 0.41
C LEU A 70 -12.87 3.66 -0.90
N GLU A 71 -12.25 2.52 -1.23
CA GLU A 71 -11.57 2.33 -2.51
C GLU A 71 -12.53 2.55 -3.69
N GLN A 72 -13.72 1.92 -3.65
CA GLN A 72 -14.77 2.13 -4.67
C GLN A 72 -15.20 3.58 -4.78
N LEU A 73 -15.34 4.29 -3.65
CA LEU A 73 -15.71 5.71 -3.61
C LEU A 73 -14.65 6.56 -4.30
N VAL A 74 -13.37 6.35 -3.98
CA VAL A 74 -12.25 7.09 -4.57
C VAL A 74 -12.16 6.82 -6.08
N LEU A 75 -12.22 5.55 -6.50
CA LEU A 75 -12.21 5.19 -7.92
C LEU A 75 -13.39 5.78 -8.70
N MET A 76 -14.58 5.83 -8.08
CA MET A 76 -15.74 6.47 -8.68
C MET A 76 -15.48 7.97 -8.91
N TYR A 77 -14.97 8.71 -7.94
CA TYR A 77 -14.67 10.14 -8.12
C TYR A 77 -13.52 10.40 -9.09
N ALA A 78 -12.51 9.53 -9.12
CA ALA A 78 -11.44 9.57 -10.11
C ALA A 78 -11.98 9.35 -11.54
N SER A 79 -12.96 8.46 -11.72
CA SER A 79 -13.61 8.22 -13.02
C SER A 79 -14.37 9.43 -13.58
N PHE A 80 -14.78 10.36 -12.71
CA PHE A 80 -15.37 11.64 -13.09
C PHE A 80 -14.35 12.77 -13.23
N SER A 81 -13.04 12.46 -13.13
CA SER A 81 -11.95 13.43 -13.13
C SER A 81 -12.09 14.52 -12.06
N ILE A 82 -12.75 14.20 -10.94
CA ILE A 82 -12.89 15.12 -9.80
C ILE A 82 -11.63 15.08 -8.92
N ILE A 83 -10.98 13.93 -8.82
CA ILE A 83 -9.72 13.73 -8.11
C ILE A 83 -8.72 13.00 -8.99
N SER A 84 -7.44 13.23 -8.73
CA SER A 84 -6.34 12.44 -9.27
C SER A 84 -5.99 11.31 -8.31
N ILE A 85 -5.53 10.18 -8.86
CA ILE A 85 -4.99 9.04 -8.09
C ILE A 85 -3.54 8.72 -8.51
N GLU A 86 -2.92 9.59 -9.31
CA GLU A 86 -1.55 9.41 -9.80
C GLU A 86 -0.52 9.79 -8.72
N GLU A 87 0.38 8.87 -8.37
CA GLU A 87 1.37 9.09 -7.30
C GLU A 87 2.31 10.29 -7.55
N ASN A 88 2.49 10.70 -8.81
CA ASN A 88 3.33 11.84 -9.19
C ASN A 88 2.63 13.20 -9.02
N ASP A 89 1.32 13.22 -8.77
CA ASP A 89 0.56 14.44 -8.51
C ASP A 89 0.46 14.69 -6.98
N PRO A 90 0.98 15.82 -6.47
CA PRO A 90 0.94 16.14 -5.04
C PRO A 90 -0.48 16.36 -4.48
N ALA A 91 -1.47 16.61 -5.34
CA ALA A 91 -2.88 16.73 -4.94
C ALA A 91 -3.65 15.40 -5.05
N SER A 92 -2.96 14.31 -5.44
CA SER A 92 -3.60 13.01 -5.66
C SER A 92 -3.98 12.31 -4.37
N ILE A 93 -4.95 11.40 -4.50
CA ILE A 93 -5.32 10.41 -3.50
C ILE A 93 -4.91 9.03 -4.04
N SER A 94 -3.60 8.81 -4.18
CA SER A 94 -3.07 7.54 -4.70
C SER A 94 -3.24 6.38 -3.72
N HIS A 95 -3.28 6.68 -2.42
CA HIS A 95 -3.46 5.71 -1.34
C HIS A 95 -4.14 6.36 -0.13
N PHE A 96 -4.64 5.53 0.79
CA PHE A 96 -5.22 5.98 2.06
C PHE A 96 -4.84 5.05 3.20
N PHE A 97 -4.90 5.57 4.43
CA PHE A 97 -4.60 4.84 5.65
C PHE A 97 -5.74 3.87 6.00
N THR A 98 -5.37 2.65 6.39
CA THR A 98 -6.28 1.54 6.68
C THR A 98 -6.09 0.92 8.06
N GLY A 99 -5.34 1.61 8.92
CA GLY A 99 -5.21 1.26 10.33
C GLY A 99 -3.76 1.17 10.78
N GLN A 100 -3.59 1.08 12.09
CA GLN A 100 -2.32 0.82 12.72
C GLN A 100 -2.55 -0.01 13.97
N PHE A 101 -1.56 -0.79 14.37
CA PHE A 101 -1.61 -1.59 15.60
C PHE A 101 -0.19 -1.87 16.10
N LYS A 102 -0.07 -2.30 17.35
CA LYS A 102 1.21 -2.62 17.99
C LYS A 102 1.21 -4.09 18.39
N ILE A 103 2.26 -4.80 17.98
CA ILE A 103 2.51 -6.19 18.35
C ILE A 103 3.95 -6.28 18.83
N ASP A 104 4.13 -6.78 20.06
CA ASP A 104 5.44 -6.82 20.74
C ASP A 104 6.13 -5.43 20.76
N ASN A 105 7.32 -5.32 20.16
CA ASN A 105 8.08 -4.07 20.01
C ASN A 105 7.84 -3.36 18.66
N MET A 106 6.95 -3.87 17.82
CA MET A 106 6.67 -3.35 16.48
C MET A 106 5.34 -2.59 16.43
N LYS A 107 5.37 -1.39 15.86
CA LYS A 107 4.18 -0.65 15.43
C LYS A 107 4.05 -0.76 13.92
N LEU A 108 2.94 -1.32 13.46
CA LEU A 108 2.58 -1.40 12.05
C LEU A 108 1.57 -0.31 11.68
N SER A 109 1.82 0.42 10.60
CA SER A 109 0.85 1.31 9.94
C SER A 109 0.55 0.81 8.53
N ILE A 110 -0.73 0.72 8.16
CA ILE A 110 -1.19 0.07 6.93
C ILE A 110 -1.78 1.09 5.97
N PHE A 111 -1.37 1.04 4.71
CA PHE A 111 -1.88 1.90 3.64
C PHE A 111 -2.32 1.07 2.44
N ARG A 112 -3.45 1.43 1.84
CA ARG A 112 -4.00 0.80 0.64
C ARG A 112 -3.89 1.75 -0.55
N TYR A 113 -3.28 1.29 -1.63
CA TYR A 113 -3.28 2.02 -2.89
C TYR A 113 -4.62 1.84 -3.60
N CYS A 114 -5.16 2.93 -4.14
CA CYS A 114 -6.49 2.97 -4.78
C CYS A 114 -6.54 2.10 -6.05
N CYS A 115 -5.41 1.97 -6.74
CA CYS A 115 -5.20 1.09 -7.88
C CYS A 115 -3.77 0.52 -7.83
N PRO A 116 -3.44 -0.53 -8.61
CA PRO A 116 -2.05 -0.94 -8.81
C PRO A 116 -1.21 0.22 -9.35
N THR A 117 -0.19 0.63 -8.59
CA THR A 117 0.66 1.79 -8.86
C THR A 117 2.09 1.34 -9.09
N PRO A 118 2.85 1.86 -10.07
CA PRO A 118 4.22 1.45 -10.32
C PRO A 118 5.09 1.41 -9.05
N PHE A 119 5.91 0.37 -8.90
CA PHE A 119 6.80 0.20 -7.74
C PHE A 119 7.80 1.35 -7.61
N LEU A 120 8.34 1.83 -8.73
CA LEU A 120 9.17 3.03 -8.78
C LEU A 120 8.41 4.14 -9.50
N ALA A 121 8.44 5.35 -8.95
CA ALA A 121 7.79 6.51 -9.57
C ALA A 121 8.47 6.95 -10.88
N SER A 122 9.75 6.62 -11.06
CA SER A 122 10.57 7.01 -12.22
C SER A 122 10.75 5.92 -13.28
N ALA A 123 10.41 4.65 -13.00
CA ALA A 123 10.66 3.54 -13.89
C ALA A 123 9.55 2.49 -13.85
N ASN A 124 9.10 2.05 -15.02
CA ASN A 124 8.18 0.92 -15.13
C ASN A 124 8.97 -0.38 -15.11
N THR A 125 9.01 -1.05 -13.96
CA THR A 125 9.65 -2.35 -13.78
C THR A 125 8.70 -3.52 -14.06
N GLY A 126 7.43 -3.27 -14.38
CA GLY A 126 6.38 -4.28 -14.43
C GLY A 126 5.85 -4.71 -13.06
N LEU A 127 6.42 -4.16 -11.97
CA LEU A 127 5.99 -4.40 -10.60
C LEU A 127 5.10 -3.24 -10.12
N TYR A 128 3.94 -3.57 -9.55
CA TYR A 128 2.94 -2.59 -9.11
C TYR A 128 2.58 -2.80 -7.64
N LYS A 129 2.65 -1.75 -6.83
CA LYS A 129 2.23 -1.68 -5.44
C LYS A 129 0.72 -1.75 -5.34
N ARG A 130 0.23 -2.46 -4.32
CA ARG A 130 -1.17 -2.51 -3.93
C ARG A 130 -1.40 -2.12 -2.47
N MET A 131 -0.44 -2.42 -1.61
CA MET A 131 -0.46 -2.01 -0.20
C MET A 131 0.94 -1.65 0.26
N ARG A 132 1.02 -0.82 1.30
CA ARG A 132 2.24 -0.48 2.03
C ARG A 132 2.03 -0.73 3.52
N TRP A 133 3.04 -1.30 4.17
CA TRP A 133 3.18 -1.32 5.61
C TRP A 133 4.42 -0.54 6.01
N ASN A 134 4.27 0.32 7.01
CA ASN A 134 5.39 0.94 7.69
C ASN A 134 5.56 0.19 9.02
N VAL A 135 6.76 -0.34 9.26
CA VAL A 135 7.10 -1.10 10.46
C VAL A 135 8.11 -0.29 11.25
N GLU A 136 7.66 0.27 12.37
CA GLU A 136 8.51 0.98 13.32
C GLU A 136 8.86 0.02 14.46
N ARG A 137 10.15 -0.19 14.74
CA ARG A 137 10.61 -0.98 15.89
C ARG A 137 11.02 -0.03 17.01
N GLU A 138 10.55 -0.28 18.22
CA GLU A 138 11.00 0.44 19.41
C GLU A 138 12.35 -0.12 19.85
N ASP A 139 13.43 0.65 19.68
CA ASP A 139 14.74 0.32 20.24
C ASP A 139 14.76 0.64 21.74
N GLU A 140 15.14 -0.33 22.57
CA GLU A 140 15.14 -0.21 24.05
C GLU A 140 16.24 0.69 24.63
N GLY A 141 16.95 1.52 23.84
CA GLY A 141 17.94 2.40 24.43
C GLY A 141 18.72 3.27 23.47
N GLU A 142 18.14 4.39 23.04
CA GLU A 142 18.86 5.65 22.80
C GLU A 142 17.85 6.81 22.66
N VAL A 143 18.13 7.94 23.33
CA VAL A 143 17.21 9.10 23.48
C VAL A 143 17.11 9.94 22.20
N GLU A 144 17.80 9.55 21.14
CA GLU A 144 17.71 10.12 19.79
C GLU A 144 17.70 8.99 18.74
N SER A 145 16.78 8.03 18.87
CA SER A 145 16.61 7.04 17.81
C SER A 145 15.98 7.72 16.59
N ASN A 146 16.75 7.79 15.50
CA ASN A 146 16.21 7.96 14.17
C ASN A 146 15.09 6.92 14.02
N ILE A 147 13.83 7.34 13.92
CA ILE A 147 12.69 6.43 13.72
C ILE A 147 12.89 5.80 12.33
N ASN A 148 13.66 4.71 12.27
CA ASN A 148 13.90 4.00 11.03
C ASN A 148 12.72 3.06 10.83
N ALA A 149 11.78 3.49 9.99
CA ALA A 149 10.65 2.67 9.61
C ALA A 149 11.05 1.79 8.41
N ASP A 150 10.95 0.47 8.57
CA ASP A 150 11.06 -0.45 7.45
C ASP A 150 9.77 -0.39 6.61
N PHE A 151 9.91 -0.29 5.29
CA PHE A 151 8.77 -0.25 4.38
C PHE A 151 8.60 -1.59 3.67
N TYR A 152 7.39 -2.14 3.75
CA TYR A 152 7.01 -3.38 3.07
C TYR A 152 5.85 -3.12 2.13
N TYR A 153 5.79 -3.87 1.03
CA TYR A 153 4.77 -3.69 0.00
C TYR A 153 4.18 -5.02 -0.45
N LEU A 154 2.86 -5.02 -0.62
CA LEU A 154 2.17 -6.01 -1.43
C LEU A 154 2.28 -5.53 -2.87
N CYS A 155 2.91 -6.33 -3.71
CA CYS A 155 3.07 -6.03 -5.11
C CYS A 155 2.43 -7.09 -5.98
N CYS A 156 2.14 -6.70 -7.21
CA CYS A 156 1.75 -7.61 -8.28
C CYS A 156 2.60 -7.36 -9.52
N GLU A 157 2.84 -8.42 -10.28
CA GLU A 157 3.53 -8.39 -11.56
C GLU A 157 2.74 -9.20 -12.60
N ASP A 158 2.71 -8.70 -13.83
CA ASP A 158 2.04 -9.36 -14.94
C ASP A 158 3.07 -10.23 -15.70
N VAL A 159 2.94 -11.55 -15.60
CA VAL A 159 3.80 -12.52 -16.27
C VAL A 159 3.13 -13.01 -17.55
N PHE A 160 3.85 -12.88 -18.67
CA PHE A 160 3.39 -13.35 -19.97
C PHE A 160 3.81 -14.81 -20.17
N GLU A 161 2.84 -15.70 -20.37
CA GLU A 161 3.13 -17.07 -20.81
C GLU A 161 3.52 -17.05 -22.30
N GLU A 162 4.70 -17.59 -22.62
CA GLU A 162 5.11 -17.80 -24.02
C GLU A 162 4.16 -18.83 -24.65
N ALA A 163 3.52 -18.47 -25.77
CA ALA A 163 2.70 -19.41 -26.52
C ALA A 163 3.59 -20.58 -26.95
N GLU A 164 3.21 -21.81 -26.59
CA GLU A 164 3.89 -22.99 -27.09
C GLU A 164 3.84 -22.93 -28.62
N ALA A 165 5.01 -22.81 -29.24
CA ALA A 165 5.18 -22.83 -30.69
C ALA A 165 4.97 -24.27 -31.19
N ASP A 166 3.73 -24.75 -31.11
CA ASP A 166 3.36 -25.97 -31.79
C ASP A 166 3.22 -25.61 -33.28
N GLY A 167 4.20 -26.07 -34.05
CA GLY A 167 4.34 -25.73 -35.45
C GLY A 167 3.25 -26.39 -36.29
N ASP A 168 2.14 -25.69 -36.51
CA ASP A 168 1.37 -25.81 -37.75
C ASP A 168 0.55 -24.54 -38.01
N ASP A 169 0.54 -24.12 -39.27
CA ASP A 169 -0.08 -22.89 -39.78
C ASP A 169 -1.58 -22.78 -39.42
N THR A 170 -1.99 -21.68 -38.78
CA THR A 170 -2.95 -20.71 -39.34
C THR A 170 -3.29 -19.61 -38.33
N SER A 171 -3.42 -18.40 -38.86
CA SER A 171 -3.72 -17.14 -38.18
C SER A 171 -4.83 -17.23 -37.11
N THR A 172 -4.42 -17.15 -35.85
CA THR A 172 -5.20 -16.59 -34.75
C THR A 172 -4.20 -15.88 -33.85
N GLU A 173 -4.42 -14.59 -33.57
CA GLU A 173 -3.69 -13.85 -32.55
C GLU A 173 -3.78 -14.66 -31.25
N SER A 174 -2.73 -15.42 -30.93
CA SER A 174 -2.64 -16.14 -29.67
C SER A 174 -2.51 -15.07 -28.59
N GLU A 175 -3.64 -14.72 -27.96
CA GLU A 175 -3.65 -13.87 -26.77
C GLU A 175 -2.68 -14.48 -25.77
N SER A 176 -1.53 -13.82 -25.58
CA SER A 176 -0.57 -14.19 -24.54
C SER A 176 -1.33 -14.20 -23.22
N ARG A 177 -1.39 -15.36 -22.55
CA ARG A 177 -2.01 -15.44 -21.23
C ARG A 177 -1.16 -14.64 -20.27
N VAL A 178 -1.76 -13.57 -19.74
CA VAL A 178 -1.16 -12.75 -18.70
C VAL A 178 -1.63 -13.29 -17.37
N THR A 179 -0.71 -13.88 -16.61
CA THR A 179 -0.98 -14.31 -15.23
C THR A 179 -0.41 -13.26 -14.28
N ARG A 180 -1.26 -12.69 -13.42
CA ARG A 180 -0.84 -11.74 -12.40
C ARG A 180 -0.37 -12.48 -11.15
N LEU A 181 0.91 -12.33 -10.80
CA LEU A 181 1.48 -12.89 -9.58
C LEU A 181 1.50 -11.84 -8.47
N TRP A 182 1.28 -12.29 -7.24
CA TRP A 182 1.28 -11.47 -6.03
C TRP A 182 2.42 -11.85 -5.11
N SER A 183 3.07 -10.85 -4.51
CA SER A 183 4.18 -11.04 -3.59
C SER A 183 4.22 -9.97 -2.50
N ILE A 184 4.79 -10.30 -1.34
CA ILE A 184 5.13 -9.34 -0.29
C ILE A 184 6.64 -9.20 -0.27
N GLY A 185 7.14 -7.97 -0.17
CA GLY A 185 8.58 -7.69 -0.16
C GLY A 185 8.91 -6.38 0.52
N GLN A 186 10.18 -6.26 0.90
CA GLN A 186 10.75 -5.07 1.52
C GLN A 186 11.21 -4.09 0.45
N TRP A 187 11.00 -2.81 0.70
CA TRP A 187 11.56 -1.70 -0.06
C TRP A 187 12.88 -1.29 0.57
N ASN A 188 13.97 -1.45 -0.19
CA ASN A 188 15.31 -1.13 0.26
C ASN A 188 15.83 0.05 -0.56
N GLN A 189 16.00 1.20 0.09
CA GLN A 189 16.52 2.39 -0.57
C GLN A 189 17.91 2.11 -1.16
N THR A 190 18.13 2.58 -2.38
CA THR A 190 19.43 2.48 -3.07
C THR A 190 19.98 3.84 -3.47
N TYR A 191 19.09 4.82 -3.69
CA TYR A 191 19.47 6.20 -3.96
C TYR A 191 18.37 7.15 -3.44
N PRO A 192 18.70 8.24 -2.72
CA PRO A 192 20.01 8.56 -2.15
C PRO A 192 20.53 7.42 -1.27
N ASP A 193 21.85 7.27 -1.14
CA ASP A 193 22.41 6.19 -0.32
C ASP A 193 22.08 6.48 1.16
N PRO A 194 21.28 5.63 1.83
CA PRO A 194 20.86 5.86 3.21
C PRO A 194 22.01 5.83 4.21
N ASP A 195 23.13 5.19 3.85
CA ASP A 195 24.31 5.06 4.70
C ASP A 195 25.29 6.23 4.52
N THR A 196 24.92 7.22 3.70
CA THR A 196 25.74 8.42 3.44
C THR A 196 25.07 9.69 3.95
N ASP A 197 25.86 10.52 4.66
CA ASP A 197 25.44 11.84 5.13
C ASP A 197 25.52 12.92 4.04
N ASP A 198 25.47 12.57 2.74
CA ASP A 198 25.50 13.56 1.67
C ASP A 198 24.12 14.19 1.46
N ILE A 199 23.85 15.24 2.24
CA ILE A 199 22.64 16.06 2.12
C ILE A 199 22.40 16.58 0.69
N THR A 200 23.44 16.70 -0.13
CA THR A 200 23.32 17.16 -1.52
C THR A 200 22.53 16.16 -2.35
N ASP A 201 22.82 14.86 -2.22
CA ASP A 201 22.10 13.81 -2.93
C ASP A 201 20.64 13.75 -2.48
N TRP A 202 20.39 13.91 -1.18
CA TRP A 202 19.03 13.99 -0.63
C TRP A 202 18.23 15.18 -1.16
N VAL A 203 18.84 16.37 -1.23
CA VAL A 203 18.17 17.59 -1.68
C VAL A 203 17.96 17.61 -3.20
N LEU A 204 18.91 17.07 -3.98
CA LEU A 204 18.84 17.05 -5.44
C LEU A 204 18.07 15.84 -5.99
N CYS A 205 17.81 14.84 -5.15
CA CYS A 205 17.05 13.67 -5.56
C CYS A 205 15.59 14.03 -5.83
N SER A 206 15.22 14.03 -7.11
CA SER A 206 13.82 14.24 -7.53
C SER A 206 12.92 13.05 -7.21
N VAL A 207 13.44 11.82 -7.30
CA VAL A 207 12.70 10.57 -7.04
C VAL A 207 13.65 9.53 -6.46
N PRO A 208 13.41 9.04 -5.22
CA PRO A 208 14.22 7.98 -4.63
C PRO A 208 14.12 6.67 -5.42
N CYS A 209 15.23 5.94 -5.48
CA CYS A 209 15.32 4.61 -6.07
C CYS A 209 15.42 3.55 -4.98
N ALA A 210 14.84 2.38 -5.25
CA ALA A 210 14.89 1.27 -4.33
C ALA A 210 14.86 -0.08 -5.05
N GLN A 211 15.31 -1.10 -4.33
CA GLN A 211 15.16 -2.49 -4.71
C GLN A 211 13.97 -3.10 -3.98
N TYR A 212 13.28 -3.99 -4.69
CA TYR A 212 12.26 -4.85 -4.10
C TYR A 212 12.89 -6.17 -3.67
N LYS A 213 13.04 -6.37 -2.36
CA LYS A 213 13.50 -7.64 -1.79
C LYS A 213 12.28 -8.48 -1.45
N GLN A 214 11.92 -9.39 -2.34
CA GLN A 214 10.78 -10.29 -2.14
C GLN A 214 10.98 -11.17 -0.90
N LEU A 215 9.94 -11.26 -0.07
CA LEU A 215 9.89 -12.08 1.15
C LEU A 215 8.96 -13.28 0.98
N LEU A 216 7.78 -13.05 0.39
CA LEU A 216 6.74 -14.06 0.21
C LEU A 216 6.21 -14.04 -1.24
N CYS A 217 6.00 -15.22 -1.81
CA CYS A 217 5.24 -15.41 -3.04
C CYS A 217 3.85 -15.94 -2.70
N LEU A 218 2.80 -15.28 -3.20
CA LEU A 218 1.40 -15.53 -2.80
C LEU A 218 0.55 -16.21 -3.88
N GLY A 219 1.03 -16.23 -5.14
CA GLY A 219 0.35 -16.84 -6.27
C GLY A 219 -0.51 -15.86 -7.05
N ASN A 220 -1.60 -16.34 -7.66
CA ASN A 220 -2.33 -15.59 -8.70
C ASN A 220 -3.52 -14.76 -8.19
N GLU A 221 -3.97 -15.00 -6.96
CA GLU A 221 -5.15 -14.35 -6.38
C GLU A 221 -4.74 -13.16 -5.51
N GLU A 222 -5.39 -12.01 -5.69
CA GLU A 222 -5.17 -10.85 -4.82
C GLU A 222 -5.65 -11.20 -3.40
N PRO A 223 -4.76 -11.17 -2.39
CA PRO A 223 -5.19 -11.39 -1.02
C PRO A 223 -6.05 -10.24 -0.51
N SER A 224 -6.95 -10.56 0.43
CA SER A 224 -7.57 -9.51 1.25
C SER A 224 -6.50 -8.73 2.00
N TYR A 225 -6.77 -7.46 2.30
CA TYR A 225 -5.78 -6.61 2.97
C TYR A 225 -5.48 -7.18 4.38
N CYS A 226 -6.48 -7.75 5.07
CA CYS A 226 -6.28 -8.40 6.36
C CYS A 226 -5.38 -9.63 6.23
N THR A 227 -5.63 -10.49 5.25
CA THR A 227 -4.84 -11.70 4.99
C THR A 227 -3.40 -11.38 4.61
N ALA A 228 -3.20 -10.37 3.75
CA ALA A 228 -1.86 -9.92 3.39
C ALA A 228 -1.08 -9.38 4.61
N THR A 229 -1.78 -8.68 5.51
CA THR A 229 -1.21 -8.20 6.77
C THR A 229 -0.85 -9.36 7.71
N ASP A 230 -1.70 -10.39 7.81
CA ASP A 230 -1.42 -11.59 8.61
C ASP A 230 -0.18 -12.33 8.10
N TRP A 231 -0.02 -12.44 6.77
CA TRP A 231 1.14 -13.06 6.15
C TRP A 231 2.43 -12.27 6.39
N LEU A 232 2.39 -10.94 6.28
CA LEU A 232 3.54 -10.10 6.63
C LEU A 232 3.92 -10.27 8.10
N LEU A 233 2.95 -10.21 9.02
CA LEU A 233 3.21 -10.43 10.44
C LEU A 233 3.87 -11.79 10.71
N GLY A 234 3.38 -12.85 10.06
CA GLY A 234 3.98 -14.18 10.16
C GLY A 234 5.44 -14.22 9.70
N ALA A 235 5.79 -13.49 8.64
CA ALA A 235 7.17 -13.38 8.17
C ALA A 235 8.04 -12.60 9.17
N LEU A 236 7.58 -11.45 9.65
CA LEU A 236 8.34 -10.60 10.57
C LEU A 236 8.64 -11.29 11.92
N LEU A 237 7.63 -11.94 12.51
CA LEU A 237 7.77 -12.66 13.79
C LEU A 237 8.68 -13.89 13.67
N SER A 238 8.77 -14.49 12.48
CA SER A 238 9.69 -15.61 12.21
C SER A 238 11.15 -15.17 12.11
N GLU A 239 11.42 -13.93 11.67
CA GLU A 239 12.78 -13.40 11.59
C GLU A 239 13.33 -13.08 13.00
N GLU A 240 12.51 -12.53 13.89
CA GLU A 240 12.92 -12.22 15.27
C GLU A 240 13.29 -13.47 16.09
N THR A 241 12.55 -14.56 15.89
CA THR A 241 12.84 -15.85 16.55
C THR A 241 14.18 -16.45 16.10
N HIS A 242 14.59 -16.21 14.86
CA HIS A 242 15.91 -16.65 14.37
C HIS A 242 17.04 -15.72 14.83
N GLY A 243 16.81 -14.40 14.91
CA GLY A 243 17.80 -13.44 15.42
C GLY A 243 18.16 -13.64 16.90
N THR A 244 17.22 -14.12 17.70
CA THR A 244 17.44 -14.34 19.15
C THR A 244 18.35 -15.54 19.43
N LEU A 245 18.36 -16.56 18.57
CA LEU A 245 19.14 -17.79 18.78
C LEU A 245 20.62 -17.69 18.36
N VAL A 246 21.00 -16.66 17.61
CA VAL A 246 22.39 -16.47 17.12
C VAL A 246 23.23 -15.63 18.09
N SER A 247 22.61 -14.99 19.07
CA SER A 247 23.30 -14.13 20.06
C SER A 247 23.81 -14.88 21.30
N GLU A 248 23.67 -16.21 21.35
CA GLU A 248 24.21 -17.06 22.43
C GLU A 248 25.24 -18.08 21.89
N THR A 249 26.37 -17.60 21.36
CA THR A 249 27.62 -18.40 21.29
C THR A 249 28.86 -17.54 21.40
#